data_AF-A0A202DXB1-F1
#
_entry.id   AF-A0A202DXB1-F1
#
_cell.length_a   1.000
_cell.length_b   1.000
_cell.length_c   1.000
_cell.angle_alpha   90.00
_cell.angle_beta   90.00
_cell.angle_gamma   90.00
#
_symmetry.space_group_name_H-M   'P 1'
#
loop_
_entity.id
_entity.type
_entity.pdbx_description
1 polymer ?
#
loop_
_entity_poly.entity_id
_entity_poly.type
_entity_poly.pdbx_seq_one_letter_code
_entity_poly.pdbx_strand_id
1 'polypeptide(L)'
;MAVMSMRTVVYLQPGEVASCVGCHESQGTAASTSGRGMAKKVQTLTRSKWLYYPVFLCRLHCVTWFKLAQKHVRNKGADLYLNDFQVISDPKSEVISKNVKDYHQRMRFLVDNGAPINRIGFQSRFGTRGQLTPPETIYERLCYFDEFDMPITATEFEIKMEVEREIDKAIQVEHAMTMYFSHPNVEGMFIWTFFENPKPFKPSAADREFVDVNGKPNLRGKVWMYLTNNRWMTNEILGADGSGYAKVRGFKGDY
;
A
#
# COMPACT_ATOMS: atom_id res chain seq x y z
N MET A 1 -13.93 -5.90 -1.92
CA MET A 1 -12.80 -5.01 -2.23
C MET A 1 -11.96 -5.69 -3.30
N ALA A 2 -11.87 -5.14 -4.51
CA ALA A 2 -10.96 -5.65 -5.54
C ALA A 2 -9.66 -4.85 -5.44
N VAL A 3 -8.79 -5.23 -4.50
CA VAL A 3 -7.47 -4.62 -4.37
C VAL A 3 -6.57 -5.31 -5.39
N MET A 4 -6.22 -4.62 -6.48
CA MET A 4 -5.17 -5.10 -7.36
C MET A 4 -3.82 -4.78 -6.69
N SER A 5 -3.36 -5.68 -5.83
CA SER A 5 -1.96 -5.69 -5.38
C SER A 5 -1.12 -6.29 -6.51
N MET A 6 -0.13 -5.55 -7.02
CA MET A 6 0.77 -6.05 -8.07
C MET A 6 1.78 -7.07 -7.50
N ARG A 7 1.27 -8.24 -7.07
CA ARG A 7 2.03 -9.49 -6.93
C ARG A 7 1.10 -10.67 -7.19
N THR A 8 0.88 -10.99 -8.46
CA THR A 8 0.27 -12.26 -8.85
C THR A 8 1.19 -12.95 -9.84
N VAL A 9 1.68 -14.14 -9.48
CA VAL A 9 2.27 -15.09 -10.43
C VAL A 9 1.10 -15.60 -11.27
N VAL A 10 1.06 -15.21 -12.55
CA VAL A 10 0.08 -15.74 -13.50
C VAL A 10 0.62 -17.05 -14.06
N TYR A 11 -0.09 -18.15 -13.83
CA TYR A 11 0.11 -19.39 -14.60
C TYR A 11 -0.53 -19.19 -15.98
N LEU A 12 0.29 -19.02 -17.03
CA LEU A 12 -0.17 -18.96 -18.40
C LEU A 12 -0.51 -20.37 -18.90
N GLN A 13 -1.65 -20.53 -19.58
CA GLN A 13 -1.97 -21.79 -20.26
C GLN A 13 -1.20 -21.90 -21.60
N PRO A 14 -0.94 -23.12 -22.11
CA PRO A 14 -0.27 -23.29 -23.39
C PRO A 14 -1.03 -22.58 -24.54
N GLY A 15 -0.46 -21.50 -25.07
CA GLY A 15 -1.04 -20.70 -26.15
C GLY A 15 -1.20 -19.21 -25.85
N GLU A 16 -1.03 -18.78 -24.59
CA GLU A 16 -1.09 -17.35 -24.23
C GLU A 16 0.28 -16.66 -24.43
N VAL A 17 0.30 -15.57 -25.20
CA VAL A 17 1.48 -14.70 -25.34
C VAL A 17 1.48 -13.64 -24.24
N ALA A 18 2.40 -13.81 -23.28
CA ALA A 18 2.83 -12.92 -22.20
C ALA A 18 2.02 -11.63 -21.98
N SER A 19 1.16 -11.62 -20.95
CA SER A 19 0.72 -10.37 -20.32
C SER A 19 1.81 -9.89 -19.36
N CYS A 20 2.44 -8.74 -19.61
CA CYS A 20 3.35 -8.13 -18.65
C CYS A 20 2.57 -7.72 -17.39
N VAL A 21 2.68 -8.53 -16.33
CA VAL A 21 2.36 -8.15 -14.96
C VAL A 21 3.67 -8.17 -14.18
N GLY A 22 4.12 -7.01 -13.71
CA GLY A 22 5.35 -6.85 -12.93
C GLY A 22 6.58 -6.48 -13.77
N CYS A 23 6.75 -5.20 -14.07
CA CYS A 23 8.06 -4.67 -14.48
C CYS A 23 8.85 -4.30 -13.23
N HIS A 24 9.77 -5.16 -12.81
CA HIS A 24 10.85 -4.77 -11.91
C HIS A 24 11.91 -4.00 -12.71
N GLU A 25 12.19 -2.75 -12.34
CA GLU A 25 13.40 -2.05 -12.75
C GLU A 25 14.60 -2.70 -12.02
N SER A 26 15.33 -3.60 -12.69
CA SER A 26 16.66 -4.01 -12.22
C SER A 26 17.72 -3.46 -13.15
N GLN A 27 18.47 -2.46 -12.70
CA GLN A 27 19.80 -2.17 -13.25
C GLN A 27 20.80 -3.11 -12.56
N GLY A 28 21.39 -4.03 -13.32
CA GLY A 28 22.37 -4.98 -12.82
C GLY A 28 23.35 -5.40 -13.92
N THR A 29 24.64 -5.20 -13.63
CA THR A 29 25.80 -5.53 -14.47
C THR A 29 25.98 -7.03 -14.64
N ALA A 30 26.53 -7.43 -15.79
CA ALA A 30 26.67 -8.83 -16.19
C ALA A 30 27.69 -9.62 -15.36
N ALA A 31 27.37 -10.88 -15.04
CA ALA A 31 28.33 -11.90 -14.61
C ALA A 31 28.14 -13.20 -15.41
N SER A 32 29.24 -13.95 -15.52
CA SER A 32 29.58 -14.97 -16.53
C SER A 32 28.93 -16.34 -16.33
N THR A 33 28.81 -17.07 -17.43
CA THR A 33 28.25 -18.45 -17.53
C THR A 33 29.30 -19.54 -17.37
N SER A 34 29.00 -20.61 -16.63
CA SER A 34 29.46 -21.97 -16.94
C SER A 34 28.60 -23.06 -16.27
N GLY A 35 28.37 -24.18 -16.97
CA GLY A 35 27.84 -25.44 -16.42
C GLY A 35 26.56 -26.00 -17.07
N ARG A 36 26.69 -27.02 -17.94
CA ARG A 36 25.59 -27.78 -18.60
C ARG A 36 25.19 -29.02 -17.81
N GLY A 37 23.91 -29.44 -17.93
CA GLY A 37 23.44 -30.79 -17.60
C GLY A 37 21.96 -31.09 -17.92
N MET A 38 21.71 -31.72 -19.08
CA MET A 38 20.58 -32.61 -19.50
C MET A 38 19.11 -32.14 -19.63
N ALA A 39 18.77 -31.76 -20.86
CA ALA A 39 17.58 -32.06 -21.70
C ALA A 39 16.20 -32.44 -21.09
N LYS A 40 15.28 -31.47 -21.12
CA LYS A 40 14.02 -31.58 -21.86
C LYS A 40 14.10 -30.56 -23.01
N LYS A 41 13.54 -30.83 -24.19
CA LYS A 41 13.53 -29.87 -25.32
C LYS A 41 12.76 -28.60 -24.91
N VAL A 42 13.46 -27.68 -24.25
CA VAL A 42 13.13 -26.27 -24.15
C VAL A 42 13.74 -25.66 -25.41
N GLN A 43 12.93 -25.03 -26.25
CA GLN A 43 13.48 -24.08 -27.20
C GLN A 43 14.10 -22.95 -26.38
N THR A 44 15.40 -23.06 -26.12
CA THR A 44 16.18 -21.97 -25.59
C THR A 44 16.26 -20.93 -26.70
N LEU A 45 15.35 -19.96 -26.68
CA LEU A 45 15.51 -18.74 -27.45
C LEU A 45 16.72 -18.01 -26.87
N THR A 46 17.86 -18.21 -27.51
CA THR A 46 19.09 -17.48 -27.26
C THR A 46 18.84 -16.00 -27.41
N ARG A 47 19.05 -15.26 -26.31
CA ARG A 47 19.43 -13.84 -26.11
C ARG A 47 19.50 -12.87 -27.32
N SER A 48 18.53 -12.90 -28.22
CA SER A 48 18.40 -11.92 -29.30
C SER A 48 16.92 -11.61 -29.52
N LYS A 49 16.56 -10.33 -29.31
CA LYS A 49 15.22 -9.73 -29.38
C LYS A 49 14.32 -9.95 -28.16
N TRP A 50 14.78 -9.44 -27.01
CA TRP A 50 13.81 -8.78 -26.13
C TRP A 50 13.40 -7.49 -26.84
N LEU A 51 12.18 -7.44 -27.37
CA LEU A 51 11.55 -6.17 -27.69
C LEU A 51 11.56 -5.35 -26.40
N TYR A 52 12.33 -4.27 -26.40
CA TYR A 52 12.10 -3.14 -25.51
C TYR A 52 10.67 -2.67 -25.77
N TYR A 53 9.69 -3.18 -25.03
CA TYR A 53 8.40 -2.54 -24.95
C TYR A 53 8.66 -1.22 -24.20
N PRO A 54 8.51 -0.05 -24.86
CA PRO A 54 8.72 1.21 -24.18
C PRO A 54 7.72 1.30 -23.02
N VAL A 55 8.17 1.92 -21.91
CA VAL A 55 7.38 2.12 -20.67
C VAL A 55 5.95 2.63 -20.98
N PHE A 56 5.79 3.42 -22.02
CA PHE A 56 4.51 3.92 -22.52
C PHE A 56 3.52 2.82 -22.92
N LEU A 57 3.95 1.81 -23.69
CA LEU A 57 3.13 0.67 -24.10
C LEU A 57 2.65 -0.15 -22.88
N CYS A 58 3.52 -0.30 -21.87
CA CYS A 58 3.16 -0.95 -20.62
C CYS A 58 2.07 -0.17 -19.85
N ARG A 59 2.15 1.16 -19.82
CA ARG A 59 1.16 1.99 -19.12
C ARG A 59 -0.21 2.00 -19.81
N LEU A 60 -0.28 1.96 -21.14
CA LEU A 60 -1.55 1.81 -21.87
C LEU A 60 -2.24 0.47 -21.61
N HIS A 61 -1.47 -0.60 -21.36
CA HIS A 61 -2.06 -1.86 -20.92
C HIS A 61 -2.72 -1.72 -19.55
N CYS A 62 -2.10 -1.01 -18.60
CA CYS A 62 -2.73 -0.74 -17.29
C CYS A 62 -4.07 0.00 -17.43
N VAL A 63 -4.15 1.02 -18.31
CA VAL A 63 -5.43 1.70 -18.61
C VAL A 63 -6.47 0.70 -19.11
N THR A 64 -6.07 -0.18 -20.02
CA THR A 64 -6.95 -1.23 -20.57
C THR A 64 -7.43 -2.19 -19.48
N TRP A 65 -6.55 -2.60 -18.56
CA TRP A 65 -6.89 -3.45 -17.43
C TRP A 65 -7.93 -2.81 -16.51
N PHE A 66 -7.80 -1.53 -16.17
CA PHE A 66 -8.82 -0.84 -15.37
C PHE A 66 -10.17 -0.75 -16.09
N LYS A 67 -10.17 -0.48 -17.41
CA LYS A 67 -11.40 -0.47 -18.23
C LYS A 67 -12.06 -1.86 -18.26
N LEU A 68 -11.27 -2.92 -18.41
CA LEU A 68 -11.76 -4.29 -18.35
C LEU A 68 -12.30 -4.64 -16.97
N ALA A 69 -11.59 -4.25 -15.90
CA ALA A 69 -12.03 -4.45 -14.53
C ALA A 69 -13.40 -3.79 -14.29
N GLN A 70 -13.56 -2.51 -14.66
CA GLN A 70 -14.84 -1.80 -14.52
C GLN A 70 -15.96 -2.47 -15.36
N LYS A 71 -15.65 -2.89 -16.59
CA LYS A 71 -16.62 -3.56 -17.47
C LYS A 71 -17.11 -4.88 -16.88
N HIS A 72 -16.20 -5.69 -16.34
CA HIS A 72 -16.45 -7.08 -15.97
C HIS A 72 -16.64 -7.31 -14.46
N VAL A 73 -16.44 -6.30 -13.61
CA VAL A 73 -16.72 -6.43 -12.18
C VAL A 73 -18.20 -6.73 -11.97
N ARG A 74 -18.48 -7.75 -11.14
CA ARG A 74 -19.84 -8.14 -10.76
C ARG A 74 -20.48 -7.13 -9.83
N ASN A 75 -19.70 -6.64 -8.86
CA ASN A 75 -20.12 -5.56 -7.99
C ASN A 75 -19.88 -4.21 -8.69
N LYS A 76 -20.94 -3.59 -9.21
CA LYS A 76 -20.85 -2.31 -9.93
C LYS A 76 -20.50 -1.11 -9.04
N GLY A 77 -20.62 -1.25 -7.72
CA GLY A 77 -20.16 -0.24 -6.75
C GLY A 77 -18.73 -0.49 -6.24
N ALA A 78 -17.98 -1.42 -6.83
CA ALA A 78 -16.61 -1.67 -6.41
C ALA A 78 -15.67 -0.54 -6.83
N ASP A 79 -14.95 0.01 -5.87
CA ASP A 79 -13.87 0.97 -6.13
C ASP A 79 -12.65 0.31 -6.78
N LEU A 80 -11.94 1.10 -7.60
CA LEU A 80 -10.75 0.72 -8.34
C LEU A 80 -9.57 1.58 -7.85
N TYR A 81 -8.67 0.92 -7.13
CA TYR A 81 -7.45 1.52 -6.57
C TYR A 81 -6.27 1.28 -7.52
N LEU A 82 -5.43 2.29 -7.75
CA LEU A 82 -4.01 2.00 -7.95
C LEU A 82 -3.41 1.78 -6.57
N ASN A 83 -2.65 0.70 -6.37
CA ASN A 83 -2.05 0.37 -5.09
C ASN A 83 -0.58 0.00 -5.26
N ASP A 84 0.31 0.61 -4.49
CA ASP A 84 1.75 0.33 -4.59
C ASP A 84 2.50 0.54 -3.26
N PHE A 85 3.73 0.03 -3.19
CA PHE A 85 4.60 0.08 -2.02
C PHE A 85 5.64 1.20 -2.13
N GLN A 86 6.27 1.54 -1.01
CA GLN A 86 7.34 2.55 -0.95
C GLN A 86 6.94 3.90 -1.58
N VAL A 87 5.70 4.31 -1.38
CA VAL A 87 5.23 5.66 -1.69
C VAL A 87 5.28 6.49 -0.41
N ILE A 88 4.24 6.42 0.43
CA ILE A 88 4.22 7.12 1.73
C ILE A 88 5.28 6.58 2.68
N SER A 89 5.55 5.27 2.63
CA SER A 89 6.52 4.58 3.49
C SER A 89 7.93 4.45 2.89
N ASP A 90 8.27 5.26 1.89
CA ASP A 90 9.63 5.27 1.32
C ASP A 90 10.66 5.69 2.39
N PRO A 91 11.71 4.89 2.66
CA PRO A 91 12.73 5.23 3.65
C PRO A 91 13.72 6.33 3.20
N LYS A 92 13.61 6.86 1.97
CA LYS A 92 14.49 7.96 1.53
C LYS A 92 14.29 9.22 2.37
N SER A 93 15.39 9.94 2.62
CA SER A 93 15.40 11.21 3.36
C SER A 93 14.76 12.37 2.61
N GLU A 94 14.69 12.30 1.28
CA GLU A 94 13.90 13.25 0.48
C GLU A 94 12.41 13.01 0.74
N VAL A 95 11.68 14.06 1.10
CA VAL A 95 10.22 13.99 1.31
C VAL A 95 9.55 13.47 0.04
N ILE A 96 9.77 14.12 -1.11
CA ILE A 96 9.20 13.70 -2.39
C ILE A 96 10.25 12.93 -3.19
N SER A 97 10.50 11.68 -2.77
CA SER A 97 11.48 10.79 -3.39
C SER A 97 11.13 10.43 -4.85
N LYS A 98 12.08 9.77 -5.55
CA LYS A 98 11.81 9.19 -6.88
C LYS A 98 10.59 8.25 -6.87
N ASN A 99 10.43 7.38 -5.87
CA ASN A 99 9.30 6.44 -5.85
C ASN A 99 7.96 7.18 -5.71
N VAL A 100 7.92 8.23 -4.89
CA VAL A 100 6.73 9.10 -4.74
C VAL A 100 6.39 9.76 -6.07
N LYS A 101 7.39 10.37 -6.74
CA LYS A 101 7.24 11.00 -8.06
C LYS A 101 6.78 10.00 -9.12
N ASP A 102 7.37 8.81 -9.14
CA ASP A 102 7.05 7.79 -10.13
C ASP A 102 5.62 7.27 -9.95
N TYR A 103 5.17 7.06 -8.71
CA TYR A 103 3.79 6.65 -8.43
C TYR A 103 2.80 7.76 -8.81
N HIS A 104 3.12 9.01 -8.46
CA HIS A 104 2.35 10.17 -8.87
C HIS A 104 2.22 10.29 -10.40
N GLN A 105 3.32 10.16 -11.14
CA GLN A 105 3.32 10.16 -12.60
C GLN A 105 2.56 8.96 -13.20
N ARG A 106 2.53 7.81 -12.51
CA ARG A 106 1.70 6.66 -12.91
C ARG A 106 0.22 6.99 -12.74
N MET A 107 -0.19 7.54 -11.59
CA MET A 107 -1.55 8.00 -11.34
C MET A 107 -2.00 9.01 -12.40
N ARG A 108 -1.23 10.09 -12.60
CA ARG A 108 -1.50 11.13 -13.60
C ARG A 108 -1.66 10.55 -15.00
N PHE A 109 -0.73 9.69 -15.44
CA PHE A 109 -0.85 9.03 -16.74
C PHE A 109 -2.15 8.23 -16.88
N LEU A 110 -2.50 7.44 -15.86
CA LEU A 110 -3.70 6.60 -15.91
C LEU A 110 -4.97 7.44 -15.95
N VAL A 111 -5.05 8.49 -15.13
CA VAL A 111 -6.18 9.44 -15.11
C VAL A 111 -6.30 10.16 -16.46
N ASP A 112 -5.21 10.74 -16.97
CA ASP A 112 -5.21 11.49 -18.23
C ASP A 112 -5.56 10.62 -19.45
N ASN A 113 -5.35 9.30 -19.37
CA ASN A 113 -5.70 8.32 -20.42
C ASN A 113 -7.05 7.63 -20.17
N GLY A 114 -7.84 8.10 -19.20
CA GLY A 114 -9.20 7.64 -18.93
C GLY A 114 -9.28 6.25 -18.31
N ALA A 115 -8.29 5.85 -17.51
CA ALA A 115 -8.45 4.69 -16.62
C ALA A 115 -9.51 5.03 -15.56
N PRO A 116 -10.50 4.15 -15.32
CA PRO A 116 -11.56 4.40 -14.32
C PRO A 116 -11.10 4.20 -12.87
N ILE A 117 -9.95 4.77 -12.50
CA ILE A 117 -9.43 4.77 -11.14
C ILE A 117 -10.20 5.83 -10.35
N ASN A 118 -10.68 5.47 -9.17
CA ASN A 118 -11.46 6.37 -8.32
C ASN A 118 -10.97 6.41 -6.86
N ARG A 119 -9.84 5.76 -6.58
CA ARG A 119 -9.20 5.68 -5.26
C ARG A 119 -7.69 5.52 -5.36
N ILE A 120 -6.98 5.97 -4.33
CA ILE A 120 -5.52 5.85 -4.20
C ILE A 120 -5.18 4.90 -3.06
N GLY A 121 -4.36 3.89 -3.35
CA GLY A 121 -3.90 2.91 -2.39
C GLY A 121 -2.41 3.05 -2.12
N PHE A 122 -2.04 3.10 -0.84
CA PHE A 122 -0.66 3.00 -0.40
C PHE A 122 -0.53 1.77 0.49
N GLN A 123 0.38 0.85 0.16
CA GLN A 123 0.60 -0.29 1.05
C GLN A 123 1.03 0.17 2.45
N SER A 124 1.83 1.23 2.54
CA SER A 124 2.19 1.85 3.83
C SER A 124 2.88 0.89 4.81
N ARG A 125 3.78 0.08 4.25
CA ARG A 125 4.68 -0.80 5.00
C ARG A 125 5.94 -0.03 5.39
N PHE A 126 5.99 0.49 6.61
CA PHE A 126 7.07 1.32 7.14
C PHE A 126 8.22 0.49 7.68
N GLY A 127 9.45 0.97 7.50
CA GLY A 127 10.63 0.35 8.10
C GLY A 127 11.79 0.18 7.13
N THR A 128 12.93 0.70 7.57
CA THR A 128 14.31 0.40 7.16
C THR A 128 15.14 0.50 8.43
N ARG A 129 16.24 -0.26 8.53
CA ARG A 129 17.10 -0.33 9.72
C ARG A 129 17.36 1.05 10.35
N GLY A 130 16.84 1.25 11.56
CA GLY A 130 17.13 2.40 12.42
C GLY A 130 16.53 3.75 11.99
N GLN A 131 15.63 3.80 11.00
CA GLN A 131 15.04 5.05 10.54
C GLN A 131 13.51 4.99 10.61
N LEU A 132 12.95 5.82 11.50
CA LEU A 132 11.53 6.13 11.51
C LEU A 132 11.24 7.18 10.43
N THR A 133 10.11 7.04 9.75
CA THR A 133 9.59 8.09 8.87
C THR A 133 8.97 9.19 9.74
N PRO A 134 9.47 10.44 9.65
CA PRO A 134 8.91 11.55 10.41
C PRO A 134 7.44 11.82 10.04
N PRO A 135 6.59 12.24 10.98
CA PRO A 135 5.17 12.49 10.72
C PRO A 135 4.96 13.56 9.64
N GLU A 136 5.75 14.63 9.64
CA GLU A 136 5.73 15.68 8.60
C GLU A 136 6.00 15.12 7.20
N THR A 137 6.92 14.17 7.08
CA THR A 137 7.19 13.50 5.80
C THR A 137 5.99 12.67 5.33
N ILE A 138 5.30 11.99 6.26
CA ILE A 138 4.09 11.22 5.94
C ILE A 138 3.00 12.17 5.43
N TYR A 139 2.77 13.28 6.14
CA TYR A 139 1.72 14.24 5.81
C TYR A 139 1.99 14.97 4.48
N GLU A 140 3.20 15.48 4.28
CA GLU A 140 3.59 16.14 3.02
C GLU A 140 3.48 15.20 1.81
N ARG A 141 3.83 13.91 1.99
CA ARG A 141 3.63 12.90 0.94
C ARG A 141 2.17 12.64 0.66
N LEU A 142 1.26 12.70 1.64
CA LEU A 142 -0.18 12.57 1.42
C LEU A 142 -0.72 13.78 0.64
N CYS A 143 -0.36 15.01 1.06
CA CYS A 143 -0.76 16.24 0.39
C CYS A 143 -0.28 16.31 -1.06
N TYR A 144 0.85 15.68 -1.37
CA TYR A 144 1.35 15.58 -2.75
C TYR A 144 0.38 14.86 -3.71
N PHE A 145 -0.62 14.14 -3.20
CA PHE A 145 -1.66 13.48 -4.00
C PHE A 145 -3.01 14.22 -4.01
N ASP A 146 -3.13 15.38 -3.37
CA ASP A 146 -4.39 16.15 -3.30
C ASP A 146 -4.89 16.58 -4.68
N GLU A 147 -3.99 16.76 -5.65
CA GLU A 147 -4.34 17.15 -7.03
C GLU A 147 -5.24 16.13 -7.76
N PHE A 148 -5.39 14.92 -7.24
CA PHE A 148 -6.28 13.91 -7.80
C PHE A 148 -7.71 13.98 -7.25
N ASP A 149 -7.94 14.64 -6.11
CA ASP A 149 -9.24 14.70 -5.43
C ASP A 149 -9.90 13.31 -5.26
N MET A 150 -9.08 12.31 -4.93
CA MET A 150 -9.50 10.92 -4.77
C MET A 150 -9.29 10.47 -3.33
N PRO A 151 -10.21 9.66 -2.76
CA PRO A 151 -9.99 9.11 -1.44
C PRO A 151 -8.77 8.18 -1.40
N ILE A 152 -8.02 8.30 -0.30
CA ILE A 152 -6.76 7.63 -0.02
C ILE A 152 -6.99 6.53 1.03
N THR A 153 -6.35 5.39 0.83
CA THR A 153 -6.35 4.28 1.81
C THR A 153 -4.93 3.76 2.03
N ALA A 154 -4.54 3.60 3.30
CA ALA A 154 -3.42 2.74 3.66
C ALA A 154 -3.88 1.27 3.61
N THR A 155 -3.56 0.56 2.53
CA THR A 155 -4.15 -0.74 2.20
C THR A 155 -3.50 -1.92 2.91
N GLU A 156 -2.24 -1.80 3.33
CA GLU A 156 -1.45 -2.91 3.86
C GLU A 156 -0.54 -2.44 5.01
N PHE A 157 -1.07 -1.61 5.91
CA PHE A 157 -0.31 -0.96 6.97
C PHE A 157 0.42 -1.99 7.84
N GLU A 158 1.73 -1.81 7.95
CA GLU A 158 2.63 -2.75 8.63
C GLU A 158 3.90 -2.01 9.05
N ILE A 159 4.44 -2.34 10.23
CA ILE A 159 5.83 -1.99 10.57
C ILE A 159 6.69 -3.21 10.30
N LYS A 160 7.66 -3.06 9.41
CA LYS A 160 8.54 -4.16 9.02
C LYS A 160 9.53 -4.49 10.13
N MET A 161 10.03 -5.71 10.08
CA MET A 161 10.87 -6.34 11.11
C MET A 161 12.26 -5.69 11.22
N GLU A 162 12.67 -4.90 10.22
CA GLU A 162 13.95 -4.18 10.24
C GLU A 162 13.98 -3.05 11.28
N VAL A 163 12.83 -2.66 11.83
CA VAL A 163 12.74 -1.79 13.01
C VAL A 163 12.86 -2.68 14.25
N GLU A 164 14.00 -2.65 14.93
CA GLU A 164 14.32 -3.65 15.95
C GLU A 164 13.60 -3.43 17.29
N ARG A 165 13.49 -2.17 17.74
CA ARG A 165 12.89 -1.87 19.05
C ARG A 165 11.38 -1.76 18.92
N GLU A 166 10.64 -2.53 19.72
CA GLU A 166 9.16 -2.47 19.74
C GLU A 166 8.63 -1.06 20.08
N ILE A 167 9.37 -0.27 20.87
CA ILE A 167 9.01 1.14 21.12
C ILE A 167 9.09 1.99 19.85
N ASP A 168 10.08 1.78 18.98
CA ASP A 168 10.21 2.51 17.72
C ASP A 168 9.08 2.13 16.76
N LYS A 169 8.66 0.86 16.77
CA LYS A 169 7.49 0.42 16.02
C LYS A 169 6.22 1.10 16.51
N ALA A 170 6.03 1.19 17.82
CA ALA A 170 4.89 1.85 18.43
C ALA A 170 4.85 3.36 18.09
N ILE A 171 6.00 4.04 18.15
CA ILE A 171 6.14 5.45 17.72
C ILE A 171 5.78 5.60 16.24
N GLN A 172 6.28 4.71 15.38
CA GLN A 172 5.94 4.76 13.94
C GLN A 172 4.45 4.54 13.69
N VAL A 173 3.79 3.69 14.48
CA VAL A 173 2.34 3.49 14.44
C VAL A 173 1.62 4.78 14.82
N GLU A 174 2.01 5.44 15.89
CA GLU A 174 1.44 6.73 16.29
C GLU A 174 1.61 7.80 15.19
N HIS A 175 2.82 7.96 14.64
CA HIS A 175 3.09 8.89 13.55
C HIS A 175 2.19 8.61 12.35
N ALA A 176 2.20 7.37 11.85
CA ALA A 176 1.43 7.02 10.66
C ALA A 176 -0.06 7.17 10.90
N MET A 177 -0.59 6.62 11.99
CA MET A 177 -2.03 6.68 12.22
C MET A 177 -2.51 8.11 12.40
N THR A 178 -1.77 8.94 13.13
CA THR A 178 -2.14 10.35 13.35
C THR A 178 -2.15 11.11 12.03
N MET A 179 -1.11 10.98 11.19
CA MET A 179 -1.04 11.72 9.93
C MET A 179 -2.07 11.26 8.91
N TYR A 180 -2.36 9.95 8.85
CA TYR A 180 -3.45 9.44 8.01
C TYR A 180 -4.80 9.94 8.52
N PHE A 181 -5.07 9.90 9.82
CA PHE A 181 -6.32 10.37 10.39
C PHE A 181 -6.54 11.89 10.18
N SER A 182 -5.46 12.67 10.20
CA SER A 182 -5.52 14.13 10.01
C SER A 182 -5.77 14.57 8.57
N HIS A 183 -5.54 13.72 7.57
CA HIS A 183 -5.60 14.12 6.17
C HIS A 183 -7.03 14.00 5.60
N PRO A 184 -7.61 15.06 4.99
CA PRO A 184 -9.03 15.09 4.62
C PRO A 184 -9.44 14.03 3.59
N ASN A 185 -8.52 13.70 2.67
CA ASN A 185 -8.77 12.70 1.63
C ASN A 185 -8.57 11.26 2.11
N VAL A 186 -8.08 11.00 3.33
CA VAL A 186 -7.91 9.65 3.83
C VAL A 186 -9.25 9.10 4.36
N GLU A 187 -9.67 7.95 3.84
CA GLU A 187 -10.91 7.27 4.24
C GLU A 187 -10.68 5.97 5.02
N GLY A 188 -9.46 5.44 5.01
CA GLY A 188 -9.21 4.13 5.61
C GLY A 188 -7.75 3.75 5.78
N MET A 189 -7.54 2.81 6.70
CA MET A 189 -6.26 2.18 6.98
C MET A 189 -6.50 0.74 7.43
N PHE A 190 -5.87 -0.20 6.75
CA PHE A 190 -6.02 -1.64 6.98
C PHE A 190 -4.69 -2.22 7.45
N ILE A 191 -4.69 -2.84 8.62
CA ILE A 191 -3.53 -3.57 9.14
C ILE A 191 -3.33 -4.83 8.28
N TRP A 192 -2.13 -5.01 7.73
CA TRP A 192 -1.82 -6.18 6.88
C TRP A 192 -1.77 -7.48 7.68
N THR A 193 -1.14 -7.45 8.85
CA THR A 193 -0.97 -8.59 9.74
C THR A 193 -1.58 -8.21 11.08
N PHE A 194 -2.88 -8.50 11.28
CA PHE A 194 -3.52 -8.20 12.56
C PHE A 194 -3.11 -9.19 13.66
N PHE A 195 -3.09 -10.47 13.29
CA PHE A 195 -2.83 -11.61 14.17
C PHE A 195 -1.92 -12.60 13.44
N GLU A 196 -0.83 -13.04 14.08
CA GLU A 196 0.03 -14.09 13.54
C GLU A 196 0.51 -15.03 14.65
N ASN A 197 0.61 -16.32 14.31
CA ASN A 197 1.23 -17.34 15.15
C ASN A 197 2.69 -17.57 14.72
N PRO A 198 3.67 -17.36 15.61
CA PRO A 198 5.07 -17.65 15.29
C PRO A 198 5.24 -19.09 14.82
N LYS A 199 5.60 -19.27 13.56
CA LYS A 199 5.99 -20.60 13.06
C LYS A 199 7.40 -20.90 13.58
N PRO A 200 7.70 -22.11 14.08
CA PRO A 200 9.02 -22.46 14.61
C PRO A 200 10.18 -22.18 13.64
N PHE A 201 9.92 -22.31 12.33
CA PHE A 201 10.91 -22.10 11.26
C PHE A 201 10.91 -20.67 10.68
N LYS A 202 9.99 -19.82 11.11
CA LYS A 202 9.90 -18.40 10.74
C LYS A 202 9.47 -17.57 11.95
N PRO A 203 10.32 -17.50 12.99
CA PRO A 203 10.02 -16.72 14.20
C PRO A 203 9.81 -15.23 13.88
N SER A 204 10.39 -14.72 12.78
CA SER A 204 10.24 -13.33 12.37
C SER A 204 8.83 -12.96 11.88
N ALA A 205 7.98 -13.92 11.48
CA ALA A 205 6.60 -13.62 11.08
C ALA A 205 5.78 -13.06 12.25
N ALA A 206 6.05 -13.52 13.47
CA ALA A 206 5.42 -13.03 14.70
C ALA A 206 6.10 -11.76 15.26
N ASP A 207 6.57 -10.89 14.37
CA ASP A 207 7.09 -9.59 14.75
C ASP A 207 6.41 -8.44 13.98
N ARG A 208 5.33 -8.77 13.26
CA ARG A 208 4.57 -7.86 12.37
C ARG A 208 3.13 -7.65 12.83
N GLU A 209 2.61 -8.59 13.60
CA GLU A 209 1.26 -8.59 14.17
C GLU A 209 1.04 -7.45 15.16
N PHE A 210 -0.21 -7.10 15.39
CA PHE A 210 -0.62 -6.15 16.42
C PHE A 210 -1.14 -6.86 17.67
N VAL A 211 -1.61 -8.10 17.50
CA VAL A 211 -2.18 -8.94 18.54
C VAL A 211 -1.52 -10.31 18.48
N ASP A 212 -1.01 -10.77 19.62
CA ASP A 212 -0.37 -12.08 19.74
C ASP A 212 -1.40 -13.23 19.67
N VAL A 213 -0.90 -14.47 19.65
CA VAL A 213 -1.71 -15.69 19.58
C VAL A 213 -2.72 -15.87 20.72
N ASN A 214 -2.50 -15.22 21.85
CA ASN A 214 -3.36 -15.28 23.02
C ASN A 214 -4.38 -14.13 23.04
N GLY A 215 -4.44 -13.33 21.96
CA GLY A 215 -5.34 -12.18 21.87
C GLY A 215 -4.83 -10.94 22.61
N LYS A 216 -3.56 -10.91 23.04
CA LYS A 216 -3.02 -9.76 23.77
C LYS A 216 -2.37 -8.78 22.80
N PRO A 217 -2.74 -7.49 22.82
CA PRO A 217 -2.09 -6.48 21.99
C PRO A 217 -0.66 -6.21 22.46
N ASN A 218 0.27 -6.14 21.50
CA ASN A 218 1.64 -5.65 21.73
C ASN A 218 1.65 -4.10 21.82
N LEU A 219 2.83 -3.45 21.81
CA LEU A 219 2.85 -1.98 21.97
C LEU A 219 2.17 -1.28 20.80
N ARG A 220 2.37 -1.76 19.57
CA ARG A 220 1.67 -1.26 18.38
C ARG A 220 0.15 -1.39 18.51
N GLY A 221 -0.34 -2.57 18.92
CA GLY A 221 -1.75 -2.82 19.19
C GLY A 221 -2.33 -1.89 20.26
N LYS A 222 -1.58 -1.67 21.35
CA LYS A 222 -2.00 -0.75 22.42
C LYS A 222 -2.05 0.70 21.98
N VAL A 223 -1.07 1.18 21.19
CA VAL A 223 -1.10 2.53 20.60
C VAL A 223 -2.32 2.67 19.69
N TRP A 224 -2.56 1.70 18.81
CA TRP A 224 -3.73 1.71 17.93
C TRP A 224 -5.03 1.83 18.72
N MET A 225 -5.22 0.99 19.74
CA MET A 225 -6.40 1.02 20.60
C MET A 225 -6.51 2.33 21.38
N TYR A 226 -5.41 2.85 21.93
CA TYR A 226 -5.43 4.12 22.67
C TYR A 226 -5.86 5.28 21.77
N LEU A 227 -5.31 5.37 20.56
CA LEU A 227 -5.66 6.42 19.62
C LEU A 227 -7.14 6.32 19.21
N THR A 228 -7.60 5.13 18.83
CA THR A 228 -8.97 4.94 18.30
C THR A 228 -10.06 4.92 19.37
N ASN A 229 -9.79 4.39 20.56
CA ASN A 229 -10.79 4.23 21.61
C ASN A 229 -10.76 5.33 22.66
N ASN A 230 -9.63 6.03 22.82
CA ASN A 230 -9.49 7.01 23.90
C ASN A 230 -9.20 8.41 23.36
N ARG A 231 -8.27 8.54 22.40
CA ARG A 231 -7.84 9.88 21.94
C ARG A 231 -8.77 10.47 20.88
N TRP A 232 -9.27 9.65 19.98
CA TRP A 232 -10.05 10.09 18.81
C TRP A 232 -11.53 9.73 18.90
N MET A 233 -11.97 9.26 20.06
CA MET A 233 -13.36 8.92 20.32
C MET A 233 -14.14 10.16 20.75
N THR A 234 -15.37 10.30 20.24
CA THR A 234 -16.37 11.22 20.80
C THR A 234 -17.28 10.44 21.72
N ASN A 235 -17.43 10.87 22.97
CA ASN A 235 -18.37 10.27 23.91
C ASN A 235 -19.23 11.37 24.55
N GLU A 236 -20.42 11.58 24.01
CA GLU A 236 -21.33 12.66 24.38
C GLU A 236 -22.72 12.09 24.69
N ILE A 237 -23.30 12.51 25.81
CA ILE A 237 -24.70 12.23 26.16
C ILE A 237 -25.44 13.56 26.06
N LEU A 238 -26.34 13.66 25.08
CA LEU A 238 -27.06 14.90 24.79
C LEU A 238 -28.56 14.73 24.97
N GLY A 239 -29.20 15.74 25.56
CA GLY A 239 -30.65 15.90 25.53
C GLY A 239 -31.08 16.53 24.20
N ALA A 240 -32.19 16.06 23.65
CA ALA A 240 -32.81 16.70 22.50
C ALA A 240 -33.44 18.04 22.89
N ASP A 241 -33.44 19.01 21.98
CA ASP A 241 -34.13 20.28 22.13
C ASP A 241 -35.66 20.12 22.02
N GLY A 242 -36.40 21.22 22.16
CA GLY A 242 -37.86 21.23 22.06
C GLY A 242 -38.43 20.81 20.70
N SER A 243 -37.57 20.68 19.68
CA SER A 243 -37.91 20.18 18.34
C SER A 243 -37.41 18.75 18.10
N GLY A 244 -36.78 18.10 19.10
CA GLY A 244 -36.28 16.74 19.03
C GLY A 244 -34.86 16.60 18.47
N TYR A 245 -34.11 17.69 18.29
CA TYR A 245 -32.75 17.64 17.73
C TYR A 245 -31.66 17.72 18.81
N ALA A 246 -30.54 17.03 18.58
CA ALA A 246 -29.30 17.20 19.34
C ALA A 246 -28.14 17.49 18.38
N LYS A 247 -27.27 18.43 18.75
CA LYS A 247 -26.11 18.82 17.94
C LYS A 247 -24.83 18.50 18.70
N VAL A 248 -23.94 17.73 18.07
CA VAL A 248 -22.63 17.37 18.61
C VAL A 248 -21.54 17.78 17.62
N ARG A 249 -20.40 18.23 18.13
CA ARG A 249 -19.16 18.30 17.35
C ARG A 249 -18.31 17.10 17.75
N GLY A 250 -18.34 16.06 16.94
CA GLY A 250 -17.48 14.90 17.13
C GLY A 250 -16.02 15.20 16.80
N PHE A 251 -15.14 14.44 17.40
CA PHE A 251 -13.71 14.42 17.13
C PHE A 251 -13.42 14.05 15.66
N LYS A 252 -12.70 14.92 14.96
CA LYS A 252 -11.98 14.62 13.71
C LYS A 252 -10.76 15.56 13.56
N GLY A 253 -10.06 15.83 14.67
CA GLY A 253 -8.92 16.75 14.79
C GLY A 253 -9.26 18.12 15.41
N ASP A 254 -8.25 18.81 15.96
CA ASP A 254 -8.34 20.21 16.39
C ASP A 254 -8.37 21.09 15.12
N TYR A 255 -9.55 21.57 14.74
CA TYR A 255 -9.76 22.41 13.55
C TYR A 255 -9.13 23.79 13.68
#